data_AF-A0A9J6DSR1-F1
#
_entry.id   AF-A0A9J6DSR1-F1
#
_cell.length_a   1.000
_cell.length_b   1.000
_cell.length_c   1.000
_cell.angle_alpha   90.00
_cell.angle_beta   90.00
_cell.angle_gamma   90.00
#
_symmetry.space_group_name_H-M   'P 1'
#
loop_
_entity.id
_entity.type
_entity.pdbx_description
1 polymer ?
#
loop_
_entity_poly.entity_id
_entity_poly.type
_entity_poly.pdbx_seq_one_letter_code
_entity_poly.pdbx_strand_id
1 'polypeptide(L)'
;MGILPPNAFYGYMNLTSLTIENNNISRIDTNSFGGLYNLVWLTLKYNRLEALDIDVFEDLRSLEILNMEGNGLKRIAKPFPELAYLTWLDLKRNQIEVIHADTFENLLNLEALDLAVNFLTFVRPGLFHGLRNLKKIDLSANAIKTLPVTLFHNLRSLNSLNLSGVEINNIEIRHFRHLPKLEFIYFKKFQYCSYAPYVRICAPKTDGLSSTEHLLVWPVLRLSVWVVALTTCAGNSVVLAWRLLSKKEDRVLSLFIRNLSVADFLMGVYLVTVGSLDVAFRDEYNKHAHQWMSSWHCTLCGLLAMVSCEVSVLILSLITVERYRCIKTNVRAVTVTAARYCLAIVWLLGLGLAVFPVVKWPQQRAFYSSNGLCFPLHIDDPFMLGWEYSAFVFLGVNFFAMVLIMGLYLSMFTIIREDRQRARPVTLKKQEDVVLALRFFFIVLTDCLCWIPIVIIKILALCEVRISENVYAWVVVFILPINSALNPVIYTLAAPTELRRRIQKFSQRILKCHKQIECMLTSNRTPRSSVATQSLTGTDIASASTDCTSAAGSYHPMARQSIAAIHELSESSEADDTIL
;
A
#
# COMPACT_ATOMS: atom_id res chain seq x y z
N MET A 1 -35.86 8.21 39.13
CA MET A 1 -35.56 6.94 38.43
C MET A 1 -36.88 6.28 38.10
N GLY A 2 -37.10 5.83 36.86
CA GLY A 2 -38.26 5.00 36.54
C GLY A 2 -38.03 3.58 37.03
N ILE A 3 -39.00 3.01 37.73
CA ILE A 3 -39.00 1.61 38.18
C ILE A 3 -40.30 1.01 37.67
N LEU A 4 -40.24 -0.19 37.10
CA LEU A 4 -41.43 -0.99 36.84
C LEU A 4 -41.71 -1.80 38.12
N PRO A 5 -42.79 -1.51 38.85
CA PRO A 5 -43.04 -2.15 40.15
C PRO A 5 -43.64 -3.56 39.97
N PRO A 6 -43.61 -4.39 41.01
CA PRO A 6 -44.27 -5.69 41.00
C PRO A 6 -45.77 -5.56 40.66
N ASN A 7 -46.31 -6.52 39.92
CA ASN A 7 -47.73 -6.55 39.54
C ASN A 7 -48.21 -5.31 38.74
N ALA A 8 -47.30 -4.60 38.05
CA ALA A 8 -47.64 -3.40 37.27
C ALA A 8 -48.75 -3.63 36.24
N PHE A 9 -48.90 -4.87 35.75
CA PHE A 9 -49.90 -5.26 34.75
C PHE A 9 -50.95 -6.24 35.30
N TYR A 10 -51.17 -6.25 36.61
CA TYR A 10 -52.19 -7.09 37.21
C TYR A 10 -53.58 -6.84 36.59
N GLY A 11 -54.26 -7.92 36.19
CA GLY A 11 -55.56 -7.86 35.52
C GLY A 11 -55.50 -7.88 33.98
N TYR A 12 -54.33 -7.72 33.36
CA TYR A 12 -54.16 -7.80 31.90
C TYR A 12 -53.71 -9.20 31.43
N MET A 13 -54.31 -10.28 31.97
CA MET A 13 -53.87 -11.67 31.74
C MET A 13 -53.99 -12.14 30.28
N ASN A 14 -54.79 -11.45 29.46
CA ASN A 14 -54.97 -11.74 28.03
C ASN A 14 -54.07 -10.89 27.12
N LEU A 15 -53.13 -10.12 27.69
CA LEU A 15 -52.23 -9.27 26.91
C LEU A 15 -51.28 -10.13 26.08
N THR A 16 -51.25 -9.89 24.78
CA THR A 16 -50.39 -10.61 23.82
C THR A 16 -49.19 -9.79 23.36
N SER A 17 -49.25 -8.46 23.45
CA SER A 17 -48.18 -7.56 23.05
C SER A 17 -48.04 -6.39 24.03
N LEU A 18 -46.81 -6.12 24.47
CA LEU A 18 -46.48 -5.04 25.39
C LEU A 18 -45.27 -4.25 24.86
N THR A 19 -45.46 -2.95 24.69
CA THR A 19 -44.43 -2.02 24.20
C THR A 19 -44.15 -0.94 25.24
N ILE A 20 -42.92 -0.93 25.75
CA ILE A 20 -42.42 0.06 26.70
C ILE A 20 -41.11 0.61 26.16
N GLU A 21 -41.20 1.54 25.21
CA GLU A 21 -40.04 2.09 24.49
C GLU A 21 -39.82 3.57 24.83
N ASN A 22 -38.56 4.04 24.78
CA ASN A 22 -38.18 5.44 24.96
C ASN A 22 -38.64 6.04 26.31
N ASN A 23 -38.52 5.24 27.38
CA ASN A 23 -38.83 5.66 28.73
C ASN A 23 -37.55 5.77 29.59
N ASN A 24 -37.70 6.22 30.84
CA ASN A 24 -36.58 6.37 31.78
C ASN A 24 -36.53 5.24 32.82
N ILE A 25 -36.95 4.03 32.43
CA ILE A 25 -37.00 2.86 33.32
C ILE A 25 -35.58 2.35 33.53
N SER A 26 -35.17 2.30 34.79
CA SER A 26 -33.82 1.89 35.22
C SER A 26 -33.77 0.51 35.85
N ARG A 27 -34.90 0.05 36.39
CA ARG A 27 -35.05 -1.24 37.07
C ARG A 27 -36.42 -1.83 36.80
N ILE A 28 -36.47 -3.16 36.71
CA ILE A 28 -37.69 -3.96 36.68
C ILE A 28 -37.65 -4.79 37.96
N ASP A 29 -38.60 -4.56 38.85
CA ASP A 29 -38.67 -5.34 40.09
C ASP A 29 -39.17 -6.76 39.79
N THR A 30 -38.84 -7.71 40.66
CA THR A 30 -39.32 -9.09 40.56
C THR A 30 -40.85 -9.13 40.43
N ASN A 31 -41.37 -10.01 39.57
CA ASN A 31 -42.81 -10.17 39.32
C ASN A 31 -43.52 -8.92 38.75
N SER A 32 -42.78 -7.98 38.13
CA SER A 32 -43.39 -6.85 37.40
C SER A 32 -44.32 -7.28 36.26
N PHE A 33 -43.98 -8.39 35.60
CA PHE A 33 -44.75 -9.00 34.52
C PHE A 33 -45.65 -10.16 34.99
N GLY A 34 -45.94 -10.22 36.29
CA GLY A 34 -46.71 -11.30 36.89
C GLY A 34 -48.05 -11.53 36.21
N GLY A 35 -48.34 -12.79 35.88
CA GLY A 35 -49.60 -13.21 35.26
C GLY A 35 -49.72 -13.00 33.75
N LEU A 36 -48.69 -12.49 33.06
CA LEU A 36 -48.70 -12.25 31.61
C LEU A 36 -48.36 -13.51 30.78
N TYR A 37 -49.02 -14.63 31.08
CA TYR A 37 -48.75 -15.95 30.47
C TYR A 37 -48.98 -16.02 28.96
N ASN A 38 -49.85 -15.15 28.42
CA ASN A 38 -50.22 -15.10 27.01
C ASN A 38 -49.41 -14.07 26.21
N LEU A 39 -48.43 -13.41 26.83
CA LEU A 39 -47.64 -12.39 26.16
C LEU A 39 -46.69 -13.03 25.14
N VAL A 40 -46.82 -12.60 23.88
CA VAL A 40 -46.03 -13.10 22.75
C VAL A 40 -44.91 -12.11 22.39
N TRP A 41 -45.19 -10.81 22.50
CA TRP A 41 -44.26 -9.74 22.16
C TRP A 41 -44.00 -8.82 23.34
N LEU A 42 -42.73 -8.69 23.75
CA LEU A 42 -42.29 -7.72 24.75
C LEU A 42 -41.14 -6.87 24.19
N THR A 43 -41.33 -5.56 24.18
CA THR A 43 -40.25 -4.61 23.87
C THR A 43 -40.05 -3.61 25.01
N LEU A 44 -38.78 -3.49 25.42
CA LEU A 44 -38.27 -2.61 26.48
C LEU A 44 -37.21 -1.65 25.92
N LYS A 45 -37.27 -1.36 24.61
CA LYS A 45 -36.26 -0.60 23.86
C LYS A 45 -35.99 0.79 24.43
N TYR A 46 -34.75 1.24 24.30
CA TYR A 46 -34.35 2.62 24.61
C TYR A 46 -34.82 3.10 25.99
N ASN A 47 -34.66 2.23 26.99
CA ASN A 47 -34.79 2.55 28.41
C ASN A 47 -33.39 2.72 29.03
N ARG A 48 -33.28 2.66 30.36
CA ARG A 48 -32.02 2.77 31.10
C ARG A 48 -31.77 1.57 32.01
N LEU A 49 -32.24 0.38 31.61
CA LEU A 49 -32.08 -0.83 32.42
C LEU A 49 -30.60 -1.15 32.60
N GLU A 50 -30.11 -1.18 33.83
CA GLU A 50 -28.69 -1.45 34.14
C GLU A 50 -28.41 -2.93 34.46
N ALA A 51 -29.42 -3.62 34.98
CA ALA A 51 -29.37 -5.03 35.36
C ALA A 51 -30.76 -5.67 35.21
N LEU A 52 -30.76 -7.00 35.11
CA LEU A 52 -31.96 -7.84 35.16
C LEU A 52 -31.81 -8.78 36.35
N ASP A 53 -32.86 -8.88 37.16
CA ASP A 53 -32.93 -9.86 38.22
C ASP A 53 -33.10 -11.28 37.65
N ILE A 54 -32.73 -12.29 38.44
CA ILE A 54 -32.85 -13.69 38.08
C ILE A 54 -34.34 -14.01 37.84
N ASP A 55 -34.62 -14.73 36.75
CA ASP A 55 -35.97 -15.18 36.37
C ASP A 55 -37.02 -14.04 36.30
N VAL A 56 -36.62 -12.80 36.02
CA VAL A 56 -37.54 -11.65 35.91
C VAL A 56 -38.66 -11.83 34.86
N PHE A 57 -38.49 -12.81 33.96
CA PHE A 57 -39.44 -13.17 32.90
C PHE A 57 -40.18 -14.51 33.17
N GLU A 58 -40.21 -15.02 34.41
CA GLU A 58 -40.80 -16.33 34.79
C GLU A 58 -42.19 -16.61 34.21
N ASP A 59 -43.10 -15.64 34.31
CA ASP A 59 -44.49 -15.80 33.89
C ASP A 59 -44.71 -15.64 32.37
N LEU A 60 -43.69 -15.23 31.60
CA LEU A 60 -43.81 -14.94 30.16
C LEU A 60 -43.74 -16.21 29.29
N ARG A 61 -44.54 -17.22 29.61
CA ARG A 61 -44.40 -18.58 29.05
C ARG A 61 -44.69 -18.67 27.55
N SER A 62 -45.49 -17.77 26.98
CA SER A 62 -45.80 -17.74 25.53
C SER A 62 -44.93 -16.77 24.74
N LEU A 63 -43.88 -16.21 25.36
CA LEU A 63 -43.09 -15.13 24.75
C LEU A 63 -42.28 -15.66 23.56
N GLU A 64 -42.49 -15.06 22.40
CA GLU A 64 -41.77 -15.37 21.17
C GLU A 64 -40.67 -14.34 20.88
N ILE A 65 -40.92 -13.06 21.19
CA ILE A 65 -40.04 -11.96 20.86
C ILE A 65 -39.78 -11.10 22.09
N LEU A 66 -38.50 -10.99 22.47
CA LEU A 66 -38.03 -10.13 23.55
C LEU A 66 -36.99 -9.15 23.01
N ASN A 67 -37.31 -7.87 23.09
CA ASN A 67 -36.42 -6.81 22.65
C ASN A 67 -36.01 -5.87 23.79
N MET A 68 -34.72 -5.79 24.05
CA MET A 68 -34.11 -4.93 25.07
C MET A 68 -32.99 -4.06 24.48
N GLU A 69 -33.06 -3.75 23.18
CA GLU A 69 -32.08 -2.89 22.48
C GLU A 69 -31.97 -1.51 23.15
N GLY A 70 -30.75 -0.96 23.23
CA GLY A 70 -30.56 0.44 23.61
C GLY A 70 -30.73 0.70 25.11
N ASN A 71 -30.44 -0.29 25.95
CA ASN A 71 -30.43 -0.16 27.41
C ASN A 71 -29.00 -0.03 27.97
N GLY A 72 -28.85 -0.02 29.29
CA GLY A 72 -27.58 0.10 29.99
C GLY A 72 -27.06 -1.21 30.59
N LEU A 73 -27.49 -2.37 30.09
CA LEU A 73 -27.22 -3.65 30.73
C LEU A 73 -25.72 -3.95 30.73
N LYS A 74 -25.13 -4.19 31.91
CA LYS A 74 -23.68 -4.45 32.05
C LYS A 74 -23.34 -5.94 32.13
N ARG A 75 -24.21 -6.73 32.74
CA ARG A 75 -24.03 -8.17 32.98
C ARG A 75 -25.36 -8.88 32.83
N ILE A 76 -25.31 -10.11 32.31
CA ILE A 76 -26.47 -10.97 32.19
C ILE A 76 -26.18 -12.31 32.87
N ALA A 77 -26.95 -12.59 33.92
CA ALA A 77 -26.82 -13.79 34.75
C ALA A 77 -28.20 -14.42 34.96
N LYS A 78 -28.58 -15.32 34.04
CA LYS A 78 -29.79 -16.14 34.15
C LYS A 78 -31.12 -15.37 34.38
N PRO A 79 -31.43 -14.30 33.62
CA PRO A 79 -32.76 -13.68 33.68
C PRO A 79 -33.83 -14.47 32.92
N PHE A 80 -33.39 -15.44 32.09
CA PHE A 80 -34.26 -16.20 31.20
C PHE A 80 -34.58 -17.56 31.81
N PRO A 81 -35.83 -17.79 32.23
CA PRO A 81 -36.31 -19.11 32.62
C PRO A 81 -36.47 -20.00 31.37
N GLU A 82 -37.20 -21.11 31.48
CA GLU A 82 -37.59 -21.92 30.32
C GLU A 82 -38.64 -21.19 29.46
N LEU A 83 -38.18 -20.25 28.64
CA LEU A 83 -39.00 -19.55 27.64
C LEU A 83 -39.12 -20.41 26.37
N ALA A 84 -39.95 -21.45 26.45
CA ALA A 84 -40.05 -22.49 25.43
C ALA A 84 -40.42 -21.97 24.02
N TYR A 85 -41.06 -20.81 23.90
CA TYR A 85 -41.49 -20.26 22.61
C TYR A 85 -40.59 -19.12 22.09
N LEU A 86 -39.57 -18.71 22.86
CA LEU A 86 -38.75 -17.56 22.49
C LEU A 86 -37.92 -17.87 21.25
N THR A 87 -38.15 -17.11 20.17
CA THR A 87 -37.47 -17.27 18.88
C THR A 87 -36.53 -16.10 18.59
N TRP A 88 -36.79 -14.90 19.12
CA TRP A 88 -35.94 -13.72 18.93
C TRP A 88 -35.60 -13.06 20.27
N LEU A 89 -34.30 -12.96 20.54
CA LEU A 89 -33.76 -12.14 21.63
C LEU A 89 -32.82 -11.05 21.10
N ASP A 90 -33.18 -9.78 21.36
CA ASP A 90 -32.39 -8.61 20.97
C ASP A 90 -31.82 -7.90 22.21
N LEU A 91 -30.49 -7.90 22.31
CA LEU A 91 -29.70 -7.29 23.38
C LEU A 91 -28.69 -6.26 22.81
N LYS A 92 -28.91 -5.83 21.57
CA LYS A 92 -28.04 -4.89 20.86
C LYS A 92 -27.92 -3.54 21.57
N ARG A 93 -26.80 -2.84 21.38
CA ARG A 93 -26.59 -1.47 21.91
C ARG A 93 -26.82 -1.39 23.41
N ASN A 94 -26.27 -2.35 24.14
CA ASN A 94 -26.19 -2.32 25.60
C ASN A 94 -24.73 -2.07 26.03
N GLN A 95 -24.41 -2.28 27.30
CA GLN A 95 -23.06 -2.13 27.85
C GLN A 95 -22.50 -3.47 28.34
N ILE A 96 -22.91 -4.59 27.72
CA ILE A 96 -22.68 -5.91 28.28
C ILE A 96 -21.19 -6.24 28.20
N GLU A 97 -20.57 -6.48 29.36
CA GLU A 97 -19.17 -6.89 29.47
C GLU A 97 -19.04 -8.42 29.66
N VAL A 98 -20.00 -9.01 30.38
CA VAL A 98 -19.96 -10.42 30.79
C VAL A 98 -21.34 -11.06 30.65
N ILE A 99 -21.38 -12.22 30.00
CA ILE A 99 -22.54 -13.11 29.95
C ILE A 99 -22.15 -14.43 30.62
N HIS A 100 -22.98 -14.89 31.55
CA HIS A 100 -22.85 -16.20 32.18
C HIS A 100 -23.08 -17.34 31.17
N ALA A 101 -22.39 -18.48 31.35
CA ALA A 101 -22.40 -19.57 30.36
C ALA A 101 -23.76 -20.28 30.24
N ASP A 102 -24.54 -20.28 31.33
CA ASP A 102 -25.86 -20.88 31.48
C ASP A 102 -27.01 -19.92 31.10
N THR A 103 -26.70 -18.65 30.78
CA THR A 103 -27.72 -17.62 30.50
C THR A 103 -28.72 -18.01 29.42
N PHE A 104 -28.29 -18.70 28.36
CA PHE A 104 -29.14 -19.06 27.22
C PHE A 104 -29.50 -20.56 27.18
N GLU A 105 -29.11 -21.34 28.17
CA GLU A 105 -29.17 -22.81 28.11
C GLU A 105 -30.58 -23.36 27.85
N ASN A 106 -31.62 -22.69 28.39
CA ASN A 106 -33.02 -23.10 28.31
C ASN A 106 -33.78 -22.51 27.12
N LEU A 107 -33.14 -21.71 26.26
CA LEU A 107 -33.79 -21.06 25.10
C LEU A 107 -33.75 -21.96 23.86
N LEU A 108 -34.32 -23.16 23.97
CA LEU A 108 -34.15 -24.24 22.99
C LEU A 108 -34.69 -23.92 21.58
N ASN A 109 -35.69 -23.03 21.49
CA ASN A 109 -36.31 -22.60 20.24
C ASN A 109 -35.81 -21.26 19.71
N LEU A 110 -34.77 -20.68 20.34
CA LEU A 110 -34.20 -19.41 19.89
C LEU A 110 -33.63 -19.55 18.47
N GLU A 111 -34.08 -18.69 17.57
CA GLU A 111 -33.67 -18.66 16.17
C GLU A 111 -32.73 -17.48 15.87
N ALA A 112 -32.89 -16.35 16.56
CA ALA A 112 -32.08 -15.16 16.37
C ALA A 112 -31.63 -14.55 17.71
N LEU A 113 -30.33 -14.31 17.82
CA LEU A 113 -29.70 -13.64 18.96
C LEU A 113 -28.84 -12.47 18.48
N ASP A 114 -29.20 -11.26 18.88
CA ASP A 114 -28.43 -10.05 18.60
C ASP A 114 -27.74 -9.55 19.87
N LEU A 115 -26.40 -9.58 19.87
CA LEU A 115 -25.50 -9.07 20.92
C LEU A 115 -24.60 -7.96 20.37
N ALA A 116 -24.92 -7.38 19.22
CA ALA A 116 -24.09 -6.40 18.55
C ALA A 116 -23.95 -5.09 19.37
N VAL A 117 -22.85 -4.38 19.17
CA VAL A 117 -22.60 -3.08 19.80
C VAL A 117 -22.70 -3.17 21.33
N ASN A 118 -21.85 -4.02 21.91
CA ASN A 118 -21.69 -4.21 23.35
C ASN A 118 -20.19 -4.14 23.69
N PHE A 119 -19.82 -4.40 24.94
CA PHE A 119 -18.43 -4.36 25.42
C PHE A 119 -17.87 -5.75 25.76
N LEU A 120 -18.36 -6.80 25.09
CA LEU A 120 -17.86 -8.16 25.34
C LEU A 120 -16.38 -8.25 24.98
N THR A 121 -15.55 -8.68 25.94
CA THR A 121 -14.11 -8.86 25.74
C THR A 121 -13.71 -10.32 25.50
N PHE A 122 -14.53 -11.25 25.97
CA PHE A 122 -14.40 -12.68 25.75
C PHE A 122 -15.78 -13.34 25.72
N VAL A 123 -15.85 -14.54 25.15
CA VAL A 123 -17.04 -15.38 25.16
C VAL A 123 -16.69 -16.70 25.82
N ARG A 124 -17.44 -17.10 26.85
CA ARG A 124 -17.18 -18.34 27.57
C ARG A 124 -17.44 -19.56 26.67
N PRO A 125 -16.63 -20.63 26.78
CA PRO A 125 -16.96 -21.90 26.15
C PRO A 125 -18.35 -22.36 26.60
N GLY A 126 -19.16 -22.85 25.67
CA GLY A 126 -20.50 -23.35 25.98
C GLY A 126 -21.58 -22.28 26.15
N LEU A 127 -21.30 -20.98 25.95
CA LEU A 127 -22.33 -19.94 26.05
C LEU A 127 -23.57 -20.21 25.18
N PHE A 128 -23.38 -20.82 24.02
CA PHE A 128 -24.45 -21.17 23.08
C PHE A 128 -24.85 -22.65 23.15
N HIS A 129 -24.52 -23.33 24.26
CA HIS A 129 -24.96 -24.70 24.49
C HIS A 129 -26.50 -24.76 24.55
N GLY A 130 -27.09 -25.84 24.04
CA GLY A 130 -28.56 -25.99 23.98
C GLY A 130 -29.26 -25.32 22.80
N LEU A 131 -28.68 -24.28 22.19
CA LEU A 131 -29.30 -23.45 21.13
C LEU A 131 -29.30 -24.11 19.74
N ARG A 132 -29.92 -25.28 19.60
CA ARG A 132 -29.88 -26.11 18.38
C ARG A 132 -30.64 -25.51 17.19
N ASN A 133 -31.63 -24.67 17.45
CA ASN A 133 -32.47 -24.02 16.44
C ASN A 133 -31.96 -22.65 16.01
N LEU A 134 -30.86 -22.18 16.59
CA LEU A 134 -30.31 -20.86 16.33
C LEU A 134 -29.81 -20.75 14.89
N LYS A 135 -30.39 -19.81 14.14
CA LYS A 135 -30.12 -19.55 12.72
C LYS A 135 -29.24 -18.31 12.53
N LYS A 136 -29.32 -17.33 13.43
CA LYS A 136 -28.58 -16.06 13.32
C LYS A 136 -27.96 -15.66 14.65
N ILE A 137 -26.68 -15.31 14.61
CA ILE A 137 -25.95 -14.67 15.72
C ILE A 137 -25.31 -13.40 15.21
N ASP A 138 -25.53 -12.30 15.92
CA ASP A 138 -24.75 -11.07 15.75
C ASP A 138 -23.90 -10.77 17.00
N LEU A 139 -22.58 -10.81 16.84
CA LEU A 139 -21.57 -10.44 17.85
C LEU A 139 -20.76 -9.21 17.40
N SER A 140 -21.19 -8.53 16.34
CA SER A 140 -20.45 -7.43 15.74
C SER A 140 -20.24 -6.25 16.69
N ALA A 141 -19.19 -5.47 16.44
CA ALA A 141 -18.84 -4.29 17.22
C ALA A 141 -18.73 -4.58 18.73
N ASN A 142 -18.11 -5.70 19.08
CA ASN A 142 -17.66 -6.04 20.43
C ASN A 142 -16.12 -6.05 20.50
N ALA A 143 -15.57 -6.02 21.70
CA ALA A 143 -14.12 -6.03 21.96
C ALA A 143 -13.52 -7.45 22.12
N ILE A 144 -14.13 -8.46 21.49
CA ILE A 144 -13.72 -9.86 21.63
C ILE A 144 -12.37 -10.06 20.94
N LYS A 145 -11.38 -10.57 21.68
CA LYS A 145 -10.01 -10.81 21.16
C LYS A 145 -9.74 -12.26 20.80
N THR A 146 -10.42 -13.19 21.46
CA THR A 146 -10.21 -14.62 21.29
C THR A 146 -11.52 -15.37 21.27
N LEU A 147 -11.61 -16.39 20.42
CA LEU A 147 -12.74 -17.30 20.37
C LEU A 147 -12.32 -18.70 20.84
N PRO A 148 -13.09 -19.35 21.72
CA PRO A 148 -12.89 -20.78 21.99
C PRO A 148 -13.25 -21.61 20.76
N VAL A 149 -12.46 -22.64 20.44
CA VAL A 149 -12.70 -23.54 19.29
C VAL A 149 -14.08 -24.20 19.36
N THR A 150 -14.53 -24.54 20.57
CA THR A 150 -15.81 -25.23 20.80
C THR A 150 -17.03 -24.31 20.85
N LEU A 151 -16.85 -22.99 20.73
CA LEU A 151 -17.91 -22.00 20.97
C LEU A 151 -19.16 -22.24 20.11
N PHE A 152 -18.97 -22.60 18.84
CA PHE A 152 -20.06 -22.76 17.87
C PHE A 152 -20.39 -24.23 17.52
N HIS A 153 -19.72 -25.22 18.14
CA HIS A 153 -19.82 -26.63 17.74
C HIS A 153 -21.24 -27.21 17.73
N ASN A 154 -22.14 -26.71 18.57
CA ASN A 154 -23.49 -27.24 18.72
C ASN A 154 -24.54 -26.54 17.84
N LEU A 155 -24.15 -25.51 17.09
CA LEU A 155 -25.06 -24.66 16.33
C LEU A 155 -25.31 -25.20 14.92
N ARG A 156 -25.95 -26.37 14.84
CA ARG A 156 -26.17 -27.09 13.57
C ARG A 156 -27.11 -26.39 12.58
N SER A 157 -27.93 -25.46 13.07
CA SER A 157 -28.90 -24.69 12.28
C SER A 157 -28.41 -23.30 11.89
N LEU A 158 -27.21 -22.91 12.33
CA LEU A 158 -26.70 -21.56 12.13
C LEU A 158 -26.48 -21.30 10.64
N ASN A 159 -27.14 -20.27 10.13
CA ASN A 159 -27.06 -19.82 8.74
C ASN A 159 -26.23 -18.53 8.63
N SER A 160 -26.38 -17.61 9.58
CA SER A 160 -25.67 -16.32 9.57
C SER A 160 -24.92 -16.07 10.87
N LEU A 161 -23.63 -15.70 10.73
CA LEU A 161 -22.76 -15.31 11.83
C LEU A 161 -22.10 -13.97 11.53
N ASN A 162 -22.43 -12.95 12.30
CA ASN A 162 -21.82 -11.63 12.16
C ASN A 162 -20.77 -11.39 13.25
N LEU A 163 -19.52 -11.25 12.83
CA LEU A 163 -18.33 -10.92 13.62
C LEU A 163 -17.67 -9.62 13.09
N SER A 164 -18.43 -8.78 12.39
CA SER A 164 -17.93 -7.50 11.87
C SER A 164 -17.42 -6.62 13.00
N GLY A 165 -16.30 -5.93 12.81
CA GLY A 165 -15.71 -5.08 13.86
C GLY A 165 -15.03 -5.84 15.00
N VAL A 166 -15.00 -7.18 14.99
CA VAL A 166 -14.28 -8.01 15.97
C VAL A 166 -12.91 -8.41 15.44
N GLU A 167 -11.86 -8.23 16.26
CA GLU A 167 -10.48 -8.56 15.91
C GLU A 167 -10.00 -9.82 16.63
N ILE A 168 -10.04 -10.94 15.93
CA ILE A 168 -9.83 -12.28 16.49
C ILE A 168 -8.37 -12.68 16.28
N ASN A 169 -7.61 -12.76 17.37
CA ASN A 169 -6.17 -13.06 17.32
C ASN A 169 -5.87 -14.55 17.09
N ASN A 170 -6.73 -15.44 17.59
CA ASN A 170 -6.56 -16.90 17.52
C ASN A 170 -7.50 -17.54 16.50
N ILE A 171 -7.81 -16.85 15.41
CA ILE A 171 -8.73 -17.38 14.39
C ILE A 171 -8.11 -18.61 13.71
N GLU A 172 -8.90 -19.68 13.59
CA GLU A 172 -8.49 -20.94 12.98
C GLU A 172 -9.67 -21.56 12.22
N ILE A 173 -9.38 -22.38 11.21
CA ILE A 173 -10.40 -23.13 10.44
C ILE A 173 -11.31 -23.96 11.34
N ARG A 174 -10.77 -24.46 12.46
CA ARG A 174 -11.50 -25.31 13.41
C ARG A 174 -12.71 -24.62 14.05
N HIS A 175 -12.69 -23.30 14.20
CA HIS A 175 -13.81 -22.53 14.78
C HIS A 175 -15.08 -22.66 13.95
N PHE A 176 -14.95 -22.77 12.62
CA PHE A 176 -16.07 -22.74 11.68
C PHE A 176 -16.34 -24.09 11.01
N ARG A 177 -15.48 -25.09 11.22
CA ARG A 177 -15.57 -26.42 10.58
C ARG A 177 -16.87 -27.16 10.91
N HIS A 178 -17.42 -26.98 12.10
CA HIS A 178 -18.59 -27.72 12.59
C HIS A 178 -19.93 -27.00 12.36
N LEU A 179 -20.01 -26.15 11.33
CA LEU A 179 -21.19 -25.36 10.99
C LEU A 179 -21.71 -25.72 9.59
N PRO A 180 -22.46 -26.84 9.44
CA PRO A 180 -22.81 -27.41 8.13
C PRO A 180 -23.80 -26.56 7.32
N LYS A 181 -24.57 -25.68 7.97
CA LYS A 181 -25.59 -24.83 7.34
C LYS A 181 -25.20 -23.36 7.24
N LEU A 182 -23.97 -23.01 7.62
CA LEU A 182 -23.53 -21.61 7.63
C LEU A 182 -23.32 -21.13 6.20
N GLU A 183 -24.19 -20.24 5.73
CA GLU A 183 -24.09 -19.65 4.39
C GLU A 183 -23.44 -18.27 4.43
N PHE A 184 -23.66 -17.49 5.50
CA PHE A 184 -23.20 -16.11 5.61
C PHE A 184 -22.29 -15.92 6.83
N ILE A 185 -21.08 -15.42 6.59
CA ILE A 185 -20.18 -14.97 7.65
C ILE A 185 -19.64 -13.57 7.35
N TYR A 186 -19.65 -12.72 8.37
CA TYR A 186 -19.15 -11.35 8.28
C TYR A 186 -18.01 -11.16 9.26
N PHE A 187 -16.87 -10.68 8.78
CA PHE A 187 -15.67 -10.45 9.56
C PHE A 187 -15.26 -8.98 9.54
N LYS A 188 -14.34 -8.59 10.42
CA LYS A 188 -13.66 -7.28 10.35
C LYS A 188 -12.71 -7.18 9.15
N LYS A 189 -11.95 -8.25 8.86
CA LYS A 189 -10.89 -8.27 7.82
C LYS A 189 -11.21 -9.31 6.75
N PHE A 190 -11.04 -8.98 5.47
CA PHE A 190 -11.34 -9.92 4.36
C PHE A 190 -10.47 -11.19 4.43
N GLN A 191 -9.22 -11.07 4.87
CA GLN A 191 -8.28 -12.20 5.02
C GLN A 191 -8.79 -13.28 6.00
N TYR A 192 -9.73 -12.95 6.89
CA TYR A 192 -10.35 -13.94 7.77
C TYR A 192 -11.22 -14.95 7.02
N CYS A 193 -11.68 -14.61 5.81
CA CYS A 193 -12.41 -15.53 4.96
C CYS A 193 -11.60 -16.79 4.60
N SER A 194 -10.26 -16.71 4.59
CA SER A 194 -9.40 -17.89 4.39
C SER A 194 -9.56 -18.97 5.47
N TYR A 195 -9.99 -18.58 6.68
CA TYR A 195 -10.27 -19.52 7.78
C TYR A 195 -11.69 -20.10 7.71
N ALA A 196 -12.54 -19.65 6.80
CA ALA A 196 -13.91 -20.15 6.62
C ALA A 196 -14.14 -20.68 5.19
N PRO A 197 -13.32 -21.63 4.69
CA PRO A 197 -13.36 -22.05 3.27
C PRO A 197 -14.65 -22.77 2.89
N TYR A 198 -15.40 -23.29 3.86
CA TYR A 198 -16.65 -24.02 3.62
C TYR A 198 -17.88 -23.11 3.56
N VAL A 199 -17.73 -21.82 3.86
CA VAL A 199 -18.84 -20.86 3.91
C VAL A 199 -19.07 -20.25 2.54
N ARG A 200 -20.33 -20.22 2.10
CA ARG A 200 -20.70 -19.77 0.75
C ARG A 200 -20.44 -18.28 0.53
N ILE A 201 -20.79 -17.44 1.50
CA ILE A 201 -20.70 -15.98 1.41
C ILE A 201 -19.92 -15.47 2.62
N CYS A 202 -18.71 -14.97 2.35
CA CYS A 202 -17.89 -14.28 3.33
C CYS A 202 -17.72 -12.80 2.95
N ALA A 203 -17.82 -11.91 3.94
CA ALA A 203 -17.60 -10.48 3.81
C ALA A 203 -16.66 -9.94 4.91
N PRO A 204 -15.88 -8.88 4.67
CA PRO A 204 -15.73 -8.17 3.40
C PRO A 204 -14.96 -9.00 2.36
N LYS A 205 -15.13 -8.68 1.07
CA LYS A 205 -14.44 -9.37 -0.05
C LYS A 205 -13.13 -8.69 -0.48
N THR A 206 -12.82 -7.54 0.13
CA THR A 206 -11.84 -6.57 -0.35
C THR A 206 -11.38 -5.71 0.83
N ASP A 207 -10.13 -5.26 0.78
CA ASP A 207 -9.54 -4.21 1.64
C ASP A 207 -9.53 -2.84 0.94
N GLY A 208 -10.36 -2.67 -0.08
CA GLY A 208 -10.38 -1.48 -0.92
C GLY A 208 -9.40 -1.51 -2.08
N LEU A 209 -8.64 -2.60 -2.27
CA LEU A 209 -7.65 -2.70 -3.32
C LEU A 209 -7.54 -4.10 -3.92
N SER A 210 -7.49 -5.11 -3.06
CA SER A 210 -7.39 -6.51 -3.41
C SER A 210 -8.76 -7.19 -3.35
N SER A 211 -8.99 -8.18 -4.20
CA SER A 211 -10.14 -9.08 -4.09
C SER A 211 -9.72 -10.38 -3.42
N THR A 212 -10.68 -11.28 -3.20
CA THR A 212 -10.39 -12.65 -2.73
C THR A 212 -9.45 -13.43 -3.65
N GLU A 213 -9.44 -13.09 -4.94
CA GLU A 213 -8.70 -13.80 -5.99
C GLU A 213 -7.41 -13.08 -6.38
N HIS A 214 -7.35 -11.76 -6.23
CA HIS A 214 -6.29 -10.96 -6.84
C HIS A 214 -5.79 -9.86 -5.91
N LEU A 215 -4.46 -9.65 -5.88
CA LEU A 215 -3.85 -8.51 -5.21
C LEU A 215 -4.24 -7.20 -5.90
N LEU A 216 -4.15 -7.14 -7.24
CA LEU A 216 -4.65 -6.04 -8.06
C LEU A 216 -5.86 -6.50 -8.88
N VAL A 217 -7.03 -5.93 -8.59
CA VAL A 217 -8.30 -6.37 -9.20
C VAL A 217 -8.35 -6.13 -10.71
N TRP A 218 -7.92 -4.95 -11.16
CA TRP A 218 -8.15 -4.50 -12.53
C TRP A 218 -6.99 -4.86 -13.48
N PRO A 219 -7.26 -5.44 -14.67
CA PRO A 219 -6.22 -5.74 -15.65
C PRO A 219 -5.40 -4.51 -16.07
N VAL A 220 -6.04 -3.34 -16.15
CA VAL A 220 -5.35 -2.08 -16.48
C VAL A 220 -4.33 -1.74 -15.40
N LEU A 221 -4.67 -1.91 -14.13
CA LEU A 221 -3.77 -1.65 -13.00
C LEU A 221 -2.56 -2.58 -13.01
N ARG A 222 -2.76 -3.85 -13.39
CA ARG A 222 -1.69 -4.84 -13.57
C ARG A 222 -0.75 -4.46 -14.71
N LEU A 223 -1.26 -3.93 -15.82
CA LEU A 223 -0.40 -3.42 -16.88
C LEU A 223 0.35 -2.16 -16.43
N SER A 224 -0.35 -1.23 -15.79
CA SER A 224 0.21 0.03 -15.29
C SER A 224 1.34 -0.20 -14.30
N VAL A 225 1.23 -1.14 -13.35
CA VAL A 225 2.29 -1.39 -12.36
C VAL A 225 3.60 -1.79 -13.03
N TRP A 226 3.57 -2.67 -14.05
CA TRP A 226 4.78 -3.07 -14.76
C TRP A 226 5.36 -1.93 -15.60
N VAL A 227 4.52 -1.16 -16.30
CA VAL A 227 4.99 -0.01 -17.09
C VAL A 227 5.67 1.02 -16.20
N VAL A 228 5.04 1.41 -15.09
CA VAL A 228 5.58 2.42 -14.17
C VAL A 228 6.83 1.89 -13.44
N ALA A 229 6.84 0.62 -13.01
CA ALA A 229 7.99 0.00 -12.38
C ALA A 229 9.22 -0.01 -13.31
N LEU A 230 9.06 -0.51 -14.54
CA LEU A 230 10.16 -0.64 -15.49
C LEU A 230 10.70 0.73 -15.93
N THR A 231 9.80 1.69 -16.20
CA THR A 231 10.20 3.05 -16.57
C THR A 231 10.93 3.77 -15.43
N THR A 232 10.45 3.62 -14.18
CA THR A 232 11.10 4.18 -12.98
C THR A 232 12.49 3.60 -12.78
N CYS A 233 12.63 2.26 -12.80
CA CYS A 233 13.91 1.58 -12.62
C CYS A 233 14.91 1.94 -13.73
N ALA A 234 14.49 1.83 -14.99
CA ALA A 234 15.36 2.07 -16.14
C ALA A 234 15.77 3.56 -16.23
N GLY A 235 14.81 4.48 -16.10
CA GLY A 235 15.06 5.91 -16.19
C GLY A 235 16.04 6.39 -15.12
N ASN A 236 15.82 6.00 -13.86
CA ASN A 236 16.70 6.42 -12.76
C ASN A 236 18.08 5.75 -12.83
N SER A 237 18.18 4.51 -13.31
CA SER A 237 19.47 3.85 -13.56
C SER A 237 20.28 4.56 -14.64
N VAL A 238 19.64 4.97 -15.73
CA VAL A 238 20.27 5.74 -16.82
C VAL A 238 20.76 7.09 -16.31
N VAL A 239 19.94 7.83 -15.55
CA VAL A 239 20.34 9.11 -14.96
C VAL A 239 21.52 8.95 -14.01
N LEU A 240 21.50 7.94 -13.14
CA LEU A 240 22.59 7.66 -12.21
C LEU A 240 23.89 7.34 -12.95
N ALA A 241 23.85 6.43 -13.93
CA ALA A 241 25.00 6.09 -14.76
C ALA A 241 25.52 7.31 -15.54
N TRP A 242 24.63 8.10 -16.13
CA TRP A 242 25.01 9.31 -16.87
C TRP A 242 25.73 10.33 -15.97
N ARG A 243 25.18 10.63 -14.79
CA ARG A 243 25.75 11.59 -13.84
C ARG A 243 27.07 11.10 -13.23
N LEU A 244 27.26 9.78 -13.11
CA LEU A 244 28.54 9.19 -12.68
C LEU A 244 29.65 9.35 -13.74
N LEU A 245 29.29 9.27 -15.02
CA LEU A 245 30.25 9.34 -16.12
C LEU A 245 30.52 10.77 -16.61
N SER A 246 29.60 11.71 -16.38
CA SER A 246 29.70 13.10 -16.85
C SER A 246 30.63 13.95 -15.95
N LYS A 247 31.82 14.28 -16.44
CA LYS A 247 32.83 15.09 -15.71
C LYS A 247 32.62 16.62 -15.77
N LYS A 248 31.66 17.11 -16.57
CA LYS A 248 31.52 18.55 -16.90
C LYS A 248 30.40 19.28 -16.14
N GLU A 249 29.66 18.59 -15.28
CA GLU A 249 28.48 19.17 -14.63
C GLU A 249 28.78 19.72 -13.24
N ASP A 250 27.88 20.57 -12.75
CA ASP A 250 27.88 21.09 -11.38
C ASP A 250 27.92 19.92 -10.38
N ARG A 251 28.99 19.85 -9.56
CA ARG A 251 29.22 18.77 -8.60
C ARG A 251 28.16 18.69 -7.49
N VAL A 252 27.61 19.81 -7.04
CA VAL A 252 26.60 19.85 -5.97
C VAL A 252 25.25 19.41 -6.52
N LEU A 253 24.86 19.95 -7.68
CA LEU A 253 23.62 19.57 -8.34
C LEU A 253 23.62 18.10 -8.77
N SER A 254 24.74 17.63 -9.32
CA SER A 254 24.89 16.22 -9.69
C SER A 254 24.76 15.32 -8.45
N LEU A 255 25.25 15.75 -7.29
CA LEU A 255 25.08 15.01 -6.05
C LEU A 255 23.61 14.90 -5.61
N PHE A 256 22.85 16.00 -5.68
CA PHE A 256 21.42 15.98 -5.36
C PHE A 256 20.62 15.10 -6.33
N ILE A 257 20.81 15.25 -7.64
CA ILE A 257 20.10 14.46 -8.65
C ILE A 257 20.44 12.96 -8.51
N ARG A 258 21.69 12.61 -8.21
CA ARG A 258 22.07 11.22 -7.97
C ARG A 258 21.33 10.61 -6.78
N ASN A 259 21.18 11.35 -5.69
CA ASN A 259 20.45 10.87 -4.52
C ASN A 259 18.94 10.79 -4.77
N LEU A 260 18.40 11.76 -5.52
CA LEU A 260 17.00 11.74 -5.95
C LEU A 260 16.70 10.51 -6.82
N SER A 261 17.57 10.20 -7.78
CA SER A 261 17.45 8.99 -8.59
C SER A 261 17.59 7.70 -7.78
N VAL A 262 18.38 7.70 -6.70
CA VAL A 262 18.44 6.54 -5.78
C VAL A 262 17.13 6.40 -5.01
N ALA A 263 16.57 7.49 -4.47
CA ALA A 263 15.29 7.47 -3.80
C ALA A 263 14.18 6.96 -4.73
N ASP A 264 14.02 7.56 -5.92
CA ASP A 264 13.02 7.16 -6.91
C ASP A 264 13.20 5.72 -7.42
N PHE A 265 14.44 5.23 -7.50
CA PHE A 265 14.69 3.82 -7.84
C PHE A 265 14.10 2.85 -6.80
N LEU A 266 14.08 3.23 -5.51
CA LEU A 266 13.44 2.41 -4.46
C LEU A 266 11.94 2.27 -4.68
N MET A 267 11.24 3.31 -5.15
CA MET A 267 9.83 3.20 -5.58
C MET A 267 9.67 2.20 -6.72
N GLY A 268 10.60 2.19 -7.68
CA GLY A 268 10.62 1.20 -8.76
C GLY A 268 10.74 -0.24 -8.24
N VAL A 269 11.65 -0.49 -7.30
CA VAL A 269 11.82 -1.82 -6.65
C VAL A 269 10.57 -2.24 -5.89
N TYR A 270 9.93 -1.30 -5.19
CA TYR A 270 8.64 -1.52 -4.53
C TYR A 270 7.58 -1.99 -5.54
N LEU A 271 7.40 -1.29 -6.67
CA LEU A 271 6.41 -1.67 -7.68
C LEU A 271 6.72 -2.98 -8.39
N VAL A 272 8.00 -3.30 -8.64
CA VAL A 272 8.39 -4.63 -9.16
C VAL A 272 7.97 -5.73 -8.18
N THR A 273 8.16 -5.49 -6.87
CA THR A 273 7.75 -6.43 -5.82
C THR A 273 6.24 -6.65 -5.85
N VAL A 274 5.45 -5.56 -5.89
CA VAL A 274 3.98 -5.62 -6.01
C VAL A 274 3.55 -6.39 -7.26
N GLY A 275 4.11 -6.06 -8.43
CA GLY A 275 3.76 -6.72 -9.69
C GLY A 275 4.11 -8.20 -9.71
N SER A 276 5.23 -8.58 -9.07
CA SER A 276 5.64 -9.98 -8.95
C SER A 276 4.71 -10.77 -8.02
N LEU A 277 4.28 -10.17 -6.91
CA LEU A 277 3.34 -10.79 -5.97
C LEU A 277 1.93 -10.91 -6.55
N ASP A 278 1.46 -9.93 -7.33
CA ASP A 278 0.19 -10.06 -8.07
C ASP A 278 0.18 -11.26 -9.01
N VAL A 279 1.31 -11.52 -9.69
CA VAL A 279 1.45 -12.71 -10.54
C VAL A 279 1.49 -13.99 -9.69
N ALA A 280 2.22 -13.98 -8.57
CA ALA A 280 2.40 -15.16 -7.72
C ALA A 280 1.11 -15.57 -6.98
N PHE A 281 0.29 -14.61 -6.58
CA PHE A 281 -0.94 -14.83 -5.81
C PHE A 281 -2.22 -14.83 -6.65
N ARG A 282 -2.07 -14.93 -7.98
CA ARG A 282 -3.20 -14.84 -8.90
C ARG A 282 -4.21 -15.96 -8.65
N ASP A 283 -5.49 -15.61 -8.73
CA ASP A 283 -6.67 -16.45 -8.53
C ASP A 283 -6.88 -16.96 -7.09
N GLU A 284 -5.85 -16.88 -6.23
CA GLU A 284 -5.90 -17.44 -4.87
C GLU A 284 -5.36 -16.50 -3.78
N TYR A 285 -5.40 -15.18 -4.00
CA TYR A 285 -4.80 -14.20 -3.09
C TYR A 285 -5.23 -14.33 -1.63
N ASN A 286 -6.51 -14.58 -1.36
CA ASN A 286 -7.03 -14.69 0.00
C ASN A 286 -6.35 -15.81 0.82
N LYS A 287 -5.87 -16.89 0.18
CA LYS A 287 -5.12 -17.96 0.87
C LYS A 287 -3.77 -17.47 1.39
N HIS A 288 -3.17 -16.50 0.71
CA HIS A 288 -1.85 -15.95 1.03
C HIS A 288 -1.91 -14.60 1.78
N ALA A 289 -3.02 -13.87 1.70
CA ALA A 289 -3.17 -12.51 2.21
C ALA A 289 -2.70 -12.36 3.67
N HIS A 290 -3.17 -13.24 4.57
CA HIS A 290 -2.78 -13.18 5.98
C HIS A 290 -1.27 -13.40 6.19
N GLN A 291 -0.67 -14.38 5.49
CA GLN A 291 0.76 -14.67 5.60
C GLN A 291 1.60 -13.53 5.01
N TRP A 292 1.19 -12.97 3.87
CA TRP A 292 1.84 -11.85 3.22
C TRP A 292 1.82 -10.61 4.10
N MET A 293 0.64 -10.13 4.50
CA MET A 293 0.47 -8.88 5.23
C MET A 293 1.12 -8.92 6.62
N SER A 294 1.15 -10.07 7.29
CA SER A 294 1.85 -10.23 8.58
C SER A 294 3.37 -10.42 8.46
N SER A 295 3.90 -10.64 7.25
CA SER A 295 5.33 -10.94 7.04
C SER A 295 6.24 -9.71 7.14
N TRP A 296 7.54 -9.97 7.35
CA TRP A 296 8.55 -8.91 7.30
C TRP A 296 8.78 -8.39 5.88
N HIS A 297 8.48 -9.20 4.86
CA HIS A 297 8.58 -8.81 3.47
C HIS A 297 7.60 -7.68 3.14
N CYS A 298 6.36 -7.76 3.62
CA CYS A 298 5.38 -6.69 3.50
C CYS A 298 5.84 -5.40 4.20
N THR A 299 6.33 -5.52 5.45
CA THR A 299 6.89 -4.37 6.18
C THR A 299 8.08 -3.74 5.46
N LEU A 300 9.02 -4.53 4.95
CA LEU A 300 10.16 -4.03 4.18
C LEU A 300 9.72 -3.34 2.89
N CYS A 301 8.72 -3.91 2.19
CA CYS A 301 8.11 -3.31 1.01
C CYS A 301 7.55 -1.92 1.32
N GLY A 302 6.79 -1.80 2.40
CA GLY A 302 6.23 -0.53 2.88
C GLY A 302 7.30 0.48 3.31
N LEU A 303 8.36 0.03 4.00
CA LEU A 303 9.50 0.86 4.37
C LEU A 303 10.20 1.44 3.13
N LEU A 304 10.44 0.62 2.10
CA LEU A 304 11.06 1.07 0.85
C LEU A 304 10.23 2.17 0.18
N ALA A 305 8.91 1.96 0.07
CA ALA A 305 8.01 2.94 -0.53
C ALA A 305 7.97 4.24 0.27
N MET A 306 7.84 4.15 1.60
CA MET A 306 7.81 5.30 2.49
C MET A 306 9.10 6.12 2.44
N VAL A 307 10.26 5.44 2.53
CA VAL A 307 11.58 6.11 2.41
C VAL A 307 11.70 6.79 1.06
N SER A 308 11.29 6.12 -0.02
CA SER A 308 11.33 6.71 -1.37
C SER A 308 10.51 8.00 -1.45
N CYS A 309 9.26 8.00 -0.98
CA CYS A 309 8.41 9.18 -1.04
C CYS A 309 8.99 10.36 -0.26
N GLU A 310 9.33 10.14 1.01
CA GLU A 310 9.75 11.21 1.92
C GLU A 310 11.11 11.78 1.53
N VAL A 311 12.07 10.91 1.19
CA VAL A 311 13.40 11.35 0.78
C VAL A 311 13.31 12.15 -0.54
N SER A 312 12.50 11.72 -1.50
CA SER A 312 12.33 12.46 -2.77
C SER A 312 11.77 13.87 -2.53
N VAL A 313 10.71 14.03 -1.73
CA VAL A 313 10.11 15.35 -1.42
C VAL A 313 11.08 16.27 -0.66
N LEU A 314 11.83 15.72 0.31
CA LEU A 314 12.84 16.48 1.06
C LEU A 314 14.03 16.89 0.18
N ILE A 315 14.48 16.04 -0.74
CA ILE A 315 15.54 16.39 -1.71
C ILE A 315 15.05 17.49 -2.68
N LEU A 316 13.81 17.41 -3.18
CA LEU A 316 13.23 18.46 -4.04
C LEU A 316 13.14 19.80 -3.32
N SER A 317 12.77 19.79 -2.04
CA SER A 317 12.79 20.97 -1.17
C SER A 317 14.21 21.55 -1.05
N LEU A 318 15.22 20.70 -0.81
CA LEU A 318 16.62 21.11 -0.71
C LEU A 318 17.15 21.70 -2.02
N ILE A 319 16.85 21.08 -3.15
CA ILE A 319 17.21 21.59 -4.49
C ILE A 319 16.61 22.99 -4.69
N THR A 320 15.34 23.17 -4.30
CA THR A 320 14.63 24.45 -4.48
C THR A 320 15.25 25.56 -3.62
N VAL A 321 15.58 25.25 -2.35
CA VAL A 321 16.30 26.18 -1.47
C VAL A 321 17.68 26.54 -2.03
N GLU A 322 18.43 25.57 -2.55
CA GLU A 322 19.74 25.82 -3.17
C GLU A 322 19.60 26.77 -4.37
N ARG A 323 18.65 26.49 -5.28
CA ARG A 323 18.44 27.30 -6.49
C ARG A 323 18.02 28.72 -6.16
N TYR A 324 17.08 28.89 -5.23
CA TYR A 324 16.67 30.21 -4.75
C TYR A 324 17.86 31.03 -4.23
N ARG A 325 18.71 30.42 -3.40
CA ARG A 325 19.88 31.09 -2.82
C ARG A 325 20.89 31.52 -3.89
N CYS A 326 21.19 30.64 -4.86
CA CYS A 326 22.10 30.96 -5.97
C CYS A 326 21.59 32.16 -6.78
N ILE A 327 20.29 32.22 -7.08
CA ILE A 327 19.70 33.30 -7.87
C ILE A 327 19.65 34.62 -7.10
N LYS A 328 19.33 34.59 -5.79
CA LYS A 328 19.24 35.79 -4.96
C LYS A 328 20.60 36.42 -4.68
N THR A 329 21.59 35.60 -4.32
CA THR A 329 22.88 36.09 -3.80
C THR A 329 23.98 36.16 -4.86
N ASN A 330 23.78 35.55 -6.04
CA ASN A 330 24.76 35.46 -7.13
C ASN A 330 26.11 34.82 -6.73
N VAL A 331 26.19 34.23 -5.53
CA VAL A 331 27.36 33.54 -4.97
C VAL A 331 26.95 32.11 -4.64
N ARG A 332 27.82 31.14 -4.99
CA ARG A 332 27.58 29.73 -4.73
C ARG A 332 27.80 29.45 -3.25
N ALA A 333 26.70 29.31 -2.50
CA ALA A 333 26.76 29.29 -1.04
C ALA A 333 27.06 27.91 -0.43
N VAL A 334 26.77 26.81 -1.14
CA VAL A 334 26.88 25.45 -0.58
C VAL A 334 28.10 24.74 -1.15
N THR A 335 29.00 24.31 -0.26
CA THR A 335 30.13 23.46 -0.62
C THR A 335 29.67 22.01 -0.81
N VAL A 336 30.43 21.20 -1.56
CA VAL A 336 30.12 19.77 -1.75
C VAL A 336 30.07 19.04 -0.39
N THR A 337 30.91 19.43 0.56
CA THR A 337 30.91 18.88 1.92
C THR A 337 29.61 19.19 2.65
N ALA A 338 29.16 20.45 2.64
CA ALA A 338 27.88 20.83 3.23
C ALA A 338 26.70 20.10 2.56
N ALA A 339 26.73 19.95 1.24
CA ALA A 339 25.70 19.22 0.50
C ALA A 339 25.61 17.74 0.90
N ARG A 340 26.74 17.06 1.15
CA ARG A 340 26.75 15.68 1.67
C ARG A 340 26.13 15.59 3.06
N TYR A 341 26.43 16.54 3.94
CA TYR A 341 25.81 16.58 5.28
C TYR A 341 24.31 16.81 5.21
N CYS A 342 23.85 17.77 4.39
CA CYS A 342 22.42 17.99 4.16
C CYS A 342 21.72 16.73 3.65
N LEU A 343 22.31 16.03 2.69
CA LEU A 343 21.75 14.77 2.17
C LEU A 343 21.73 13.66 3.21
N ALA A 344 22.79 13.52 4.01
CA ALA A 344 22.82 12.53 5.09
C ALA A 344 21.70 12.79 6.10
N ILE A 345 21.45 14.05 6.46
CA ILE A 345 20.32 14.44 7.32
C ILE A 345 18.99 14.07 6.67
N VAL A 346 18.80 14.37 5.38
CA VAL A 346 17.56 14.02 4.66
C VAL A 346 17.32 12.51 4.66
N TRP A 347 18.34 11.69 4.39
CA TRP A 347 18.22 10.24 4.45
C TRP A 347 17.91 9.72 5.85
N LEU A 348 18.56 10.28 6.89
CA LEU A 348 18.29 9.92 8.28
C LEU A 348 16.86 10.29 8.69
N LEU A 349 16.37 11.46 8.27
CA LEU A 349 14.99 11.89 8.51
C LEU A 349 14.00 10.97 7.80
N GLY A 350 14.19 10.70 6.51
CA GLY A 350 13.31 9.81 5.75
C GLY A 350 13.29 8.38 6.30
N LEU A 351 14.45 7.84 6.68
CA LEU A 351 14.53 6.53 7.33
C LEU A 351 13.88 6.54 8.71
N GLY A 352 14.10 7.59 9.50
CA GLY A 352 13.47 7.77 10.81
C GLY A 352 11.94 7.80 10.71
N LEU A 353 11.41 8.56 9.74
CA LEU A 353 9.97 8.64 9.48
C LEU A 353 9.37 7.30 9.06
N ALA A 354 10.09 6.49 8.28
CA ALA A 354 9.62 5.16 7.87
C ALA A 354 9.74 4.11 9.00
N VAL A 355 10.82 4.13 9.78
CA VAL A 355 11.07 3.10 10.81
C VAL A 355 10.27 3.35 12.09
N PHE A 356 9.97 4.61 12.43
CA PHE A 356 9.28 4.97 13.67
C PHE A 356 7.98 4.18 13.94
N PRO A 357 7.06 4.01 12.96
CA PRO A 357 5.85 3.21 13.17
C PRO A 357 6.10 1.74 13.52
N VAL A 358 7.16 1.14 12.97
CA VAL A 358 7.52 -0.26 13.23
C VAL A 358 7.93 -0.44 14.70
N VAL A 359 8.61 0.54 15.27
CA VAL A 359 9.03 0.54 16.69
C VAL A 359 7.84 0.84 17.61
N LYS A 360 6.97 1.78 17.22
CA LYS A 360 5.86 2.22 18.08
C LYS A 360 4.70 1.23 18.13
N TRP A 361 4.41 0.55 17.02
CA TRP A 361 3.30 -0.41 16.90
C TRP A 361 3.81 -1.80 16.50
N PRO A 362 4.51 -2.51 17.41
CA PRO A 362 5.10 -3.81 17.10
C PRO A 362 4.06 -4.93 16.98
N GLN A 363 2.90 -4.80 17.66
CA GLN A 363 1.84 -5.82 17.60
C GLN A 363 1.31 -5.94 16.16
N GLN A 364 1.54 -7.11 15.57
CA GLN A 364 1.23 -7.48 14.18
C GLN A 364 1.82 -6.57 13.09
N ARG A 365 2.74 -5.65 13.41
CA ARG A 365 3.29 -4.68 12.44
C ARG A 365 2.17 -3.87 11.75
N ALA A 366 1.14 -3.57 12.53
CA ALA A 366 -0.19 -3.11 12.09
C ALA A 366 -0.17 -1.92 11.12
N PHE A 367 0.85 -1.05 11.21
CA PHE A 367 0.96 0.15 10.39
C PHE A 367 1.16 -0.14 8.90
N TYR A 368 2.09 -1.05 8.56
CA TYR A 368 2.36 -1.42 7.17
C TYR A 368 1.54 -2.64 6.73
N SER A 369 0.95 -3.40 7.65
CA SER A 369 0.15 -4.58 7.35
C SER A 369 -1.34 -4.28 7.20
N SER A 370 -1.73 -3.02 6.94
CA SER A 370 -3.13 -2.60 6.89
C SER A 370 -3.83 -2.98 5.59
N ASN A 371 -3.09 -3.08 4.48
CA ASN A 371 -3.61 -3.45 3.16
C ASN A 371 -2.64 -4.37 2.40
N GLY A 372 -3.10 -4.96 1.29
CA GLY A 372 -2.29 -5.87 0.48
C GLY A 372 -1.04 -5.28 -0.16
N LEU A 373 -0.97 -3.97 -0.39
CA LEU A 373 0.22 -3.28 -0.96
C LEU A 373 1.26 -2.88 0.08
N CYS A 374 0.91 -2.99 1.36
CA CYS A 374 1.76 -2.58 2.46
C CYS A 374 2.12 -1.09 2.46
N PHE A 375 1.26 -0.24 1.89
CA PHE A 375 1.49 1.20 1.81
C PHE A 375 0.64 1.96 2.85
N PRO A 376 1.24 2.78 3.74
CA PRO A 376 0.58 3.27 4.95
C PRO A 376 -0.20 4.58 4.75
N LEU A 377 -1.00 4.67 3.68
CA LEU A 377 -1.76 5.88 3.38
C LEU A 377 -3.11 5.96 4.12
N HIS A 378 -3.66 4.83 4.58
CA HIS A 378 -4.91 4.72 5.38
C HIS A 378 -6.07 5.56 4.82
N ILE A 379 -6.53 5.26 3.61
CA ILE A 379 -7.69 5.95 2.97
C ILE A 379 -8.96 5.11 3.10
N ASP A 380 -8.81 3.79 2.98
CA ASP A 380 -9.86 2.77 3.13
C ASP A 380 -10.39 2.69 4.56
N ASP A 381 -9.50 2.70 5.55
CA ASP A 381 -9.82 2.77 6.97
C ASP A 381 -9.10 3.98 7.61
N PRO A 382 -9.74 5.16 7.62
CA PRO A 382 -9.11 6.43 7.98
C PRO A 382 -8.72 6.52 9.46
N PHE A 383 -9.29 5.68 10.33
CA PHE A 383 -9.07 5.69 11.78
C PHE A 383 -8.34 4.43 12.28
N MET A 384 -7.67 3.70 11.40
CA MET A 384 -6.75 2.62 11.75
C MET A 384 -5.67 3.05 12.76
N LEU A 385 -5.11 2.08 13.47
CA LEU A 385 -4.00 2.32 14.39
C LEU A 385 -2.83 3.04 13.68
N GLY A 386 -2.44 4.21 14.19
CA GLY A 386 -1.38 5.04 13.60
C GLY A 386 -1.86 6.01 12.51
N TRP A 387 -3.17 6.19 12.33
CA TRP A 387 -3.73 7.15 11.38
C TRP A 387 -3.22 8.58 11.58
N GLU A 388 -3.07 9.03 12.82
CA GLU A 388 -2.54 10.37 13.16
C GLU A 388 -1.13 10.57 12.60
N TYR A 389 -0.30 9.52 12.69
CA TYR A 389 1.06 9.55 12.17
C TYR A 389 1.08 9.56 10.64
N SER A 390 0.25 8.71 10.00
CA SER A 390 0.08 8.73 8.55
C SER A 390 -0.37 10.12 8.05
N ALA A 391 -1.35 10.74 8.73
CA ALA A 391 -1.77 12.10 8.44
C ALA A 391 -0.65 13.11 8.66
N PHE A 392 0.09 13.03 9.77
CA PHE A 392 1.24 13.90 10.02
C PHE A 392 2.29 13.85 8.89
N VAL A 393 2.60 12.67 8.37
CA VAL A 393 3.60 12.53 7.30
C VAL A 393 3.05 13.02 5.96
N PHE A 394 1.93 12.46 5.50
CA PHE A 394 1.41 12.75 4.15
C PHE A 394 0.67 14.09 4.03
N LEU A 395 0.00 14.56 5.09
CA LEU A 395 -0.70 15.85 5.11
C LEU A 395 0.09 16.93 5.83
N GLY A 396 0.98 16.60 6.78
CA GLY A 396 1.80 17.59 7.48
C GLY A 396 3.10 17.88 6.74
N VAL A 397 4.02 16.91 6.72
CA VAL A 397 5.37 17.05 6.16
C VAL A 397 5.31 17.39 4.67
N ASN A 398 4.59 16.59 3.87
CA ASN A 398 4.54 16.79 2.42
C ASN A 398 3.79 18.06 2.03
N PHE A 399 2.72 18.43 2.73
CA PHE A 399 2.04 19.71 2.51
C PHE A 399 2.95 20.91 2.81
N PHE A 400 3.65 20.88 3.95
CA PHE A 400 4.58 21.96 4.30
C PHE A 400 5.72 22.07 3.28
N ALA A 401 6.26 20.94 2.83
CA ALA A 401 7.26 20.91 1.76
C ALA A 401 6.73 21.54 0.47
N MET A 402 5.50 21.19 0.04
CA MET A 402 4.87 21.78 -1.15
C MET A 402 4.67 23.29 -1.02
N VAL A 403 4.18 23.77 0.13
CA VAL A 403 3.98 25.21 0.38
C VAL A 403 5.32 25.95 0.35
N LEU A 404 6.35 25.42 1.00
CA LEU A 404 7.70 25.97 0.99
C LEU A 404 8.24 26.06 -0.44
N ILE A 405 8.16 24.95 -1.19
CA ILE A 405 8.63 24.86 -2.57
C ILE A 405 7.90 25.93 -3.42
N MET A 406 6.56 25.96 -3.38
CA MET A 406 5.76 26.92 -4.14
C MET A 406 6.15 28.37 -3.82
N GLY A 407 6.27 28.72 -2.53
CA GLY A 407 6.66 30.06 -2.10
C GLY A 407 8.07 30.48 -2.58
N LEU A 408 9.03 29.55 -2.56
CA LEU A 408 10.38 29.79 -3.06
C LEU A 408 10.43 29.95 -4.57
N TYR A 409 9.66 29.18 -5.34
CA TYR A 409 9.55 29.37 -6.79
C TYR A 409 8.90 30.69 -7.15
N LEU A 410 7.81 31.07 -6.49
CA LEU A 410 7.18 32.37 -6.68
C LEU A 410 8.19 33.50 -6.44
N SER A 411 8.94 33.41 -5.34
CA SER A 411 10.01 34.37 -5.01
C SER A 411 11.15 34.39 -6.03
N MET A 412 11.49 33.25 -6.60
CA MET A 412 12.51 33.14 -7.63
C MET A 412 12.04 33.78 -8.96
N PHE A 413 10.79 33.55 -9.35
CA PHE A 413 10.21 34.15 -10.55
C PHE A 413 10.06 35.67 -10.43
N THR A 414 9.71 36.20 -9.25
CA THR A 414 9.65 37.65 -9.03
C THR A 414 11.02 38.29 -9.18
N ILE A 415 12.07 37.71 -8.59
CA ILE A 415 13.46 38.18 -8.74
C ILE A 415 13.89 38.19 -10.22
N ILE A 416 13.61 37.11 -10.95
CA ILE A 416 13.95 37.00 -12.38
C ILE A 416 13.23 38.06 -13.21
N ARG A 417 11.94 38.30 -12.91
CA ARG A 417 11.13 39.32 -13.59
C ARG A 417 11.66 40.73 -13.31
N GLU A 418 11.99 41.04 -12.06
CA GLU A 418 12.56 42.34 -11.69
C GLU A 418 13.90 42.60 -12.37
N ASP A 419 14.80 41.61 -12.38
CA ASP A 419 16.11 41.76 -13.04
C ASP A 419 15.98 41.96 -14.56
N ARG A 420 14.98 41.31 -15.19
CA ARG A 420 14.67 41.52 -16.62
C ARG A 420 14.11 42.91 -16.89
N GLN A 421 13.25 43.43 -16.01
CA GLN A 421 12.65 44.77 -16.14
C GLN A 421 13.67 45.89 -15.88
N ARG A 422 14.60 45.69 -14.95
CA ARG A 422 15.66 46.67 -14.62
C ARG A 422 16.82 46.67 -15.62
N ALA A 423 16.74 45.90 -16.71
CA ALA A 423 17.78 45.76 -17.75
C ALA A 423 19.20 45.52 -17.19
N ARG A 424 19.32 44.84 -16.04
CA ARG A 424 20.62 44.57 -15.44
C ARG A 424 21.39 43.60 -16.34
N PRO A 425 22.69 43.85 -16.61
CA PRO A 425 23.50 42.93 -17.40
C PRO A 425 23.53 41.56 -16.70
N VAL A 426 22.93 40.55 -17.36
CA VAL A 426 22.85 39.20 -16.82
C VAL A 426 24.16 38.49 -17.12
N THR A 427 24.89 38.06 -16.09
CA THR A 427 26.08 37.22 -16.27
C THR A 427 25.66 35.87 -16.88
N LEU A 428 26.51 35.28 -17.76
CA LEU A 428 26.30 33.95 -18.35
C LEU A 428 25.88 32.89 -17.33
N LYS A 429 26.51 32.88 -16.15
CA LYS A 429 26.21 31.96 -15.05
C LYS A 429 24.78 32.12 -14.51
N LYS A 430 24.32 33.37 -14.34
CA LYS A 430 22.95 33.67 -13.92
C LYS A 430 21.92 33.26 -14.98
N GLN A 431 22.27 33.34 -16.27
CA GLN A 431 21.42 32.85 -17.35
C GLN A 431 21.30 31.31 -17.33
N GLU A 432 22.40 30.59 -17.07
CA GLU A 432 22.40 29.13 -16.87
C GLU A 432 21.55 28.73 -15.65
N ASP A 433 21.65 29.46 -14.54
CA ASP A 433 20.87 29.22 -13.32
C ASP A 433 19.37 29.45 -13.55
N VAL A 434 18.97 30.46 -14.35
CA VAL A 434 17.57 30.69 -14.73
C VAL A 434 17.03 29.59 -15.62
N VAL A 435 17.78 29.17 -16.64
CA VAL A 435 17.38 28.03 -17.50
C VAL A 435 17.20 26.79 -16.65
N LEU A 436 18.14 26.52 -15.73
CA LEU A 436 18.09 25.37 -14.84
C LEU A 436 16.93 25.45 -13.84
N ALA A 437 16.64 26.63 -13.29
CA ALA A 437 15.49 26.89 -12.43
C ALA A 437 14.15 26.60 -13.13
N LEU A 438 14.02 26.96 -14.41
CA LEU A 438 12.85 26.60 -15.22
C LEU A 438 12.71 25.08 -15.40
N ARG A 439 13.81 24.32 -15.45
CA ARG A 439 13.76 22.85 -15.51
C ARG A 439 13.20 22.26 -14.22
N PHE A 440 13.71 22.71 -13.08
CA PHE A 440 13.24 22.26 -11.77
C PHE A 440 11.82 22.71 -11.46
N PHE A 441 11.38 23.84 -12.01
CA PHE A 441 9.99 24.26 -11.92
C PHE A 441 9.03 23.20 -12.50
N PHE A 442 9.32 22.62 -13.66
CA PHE A 442 8.47 21.57 -14.22
C PHE A 442 8.46 20.29 -13.37
N ILE A 443 9.61 19.93 -12.79
CA ILE A 443 9.73 18.78 -11.86
C ILE A 443 8.85 18.97 -10.63
N VAL A 444 8.93 20.17 -10.05
CA VAL A 444 8.15 20.55 -8.88
C VAL A 444 6.66 20.66 -9.20
N LEU A 445 6.32 21.17 -10.38
CA LEU A 445 4.94 21.24 -10.83
C LEU A 445 4.33 19.85 -10.97
N THR A 446 5.06 18.89 -11.57
CA THR A 446 4.57 17.51 -11.68
C THR A 446 4.41 16.84 -10.33
N ASP A 447 5.33 17.05 -9.39
CA ASP A 447 5.21 16.55 -8.02
C ASP A 447 3.98 17.14 -7.30
N CYS A 448 3.81 18.47 -7.32
CA CYS A 448 2.64 19.13 -6.74
C CYS A 448 1.32 18.62 -7.35
N LEU A 449 1.26 18.44 -8.67
CA LEU A 449 0.07 17.92 -9.35
C LEU A 449 -0.26 16.48 -8.95
N CYS A 450 0.74 15.67 -8.57
CA CYS A 450 0.52 14.32 -8.07
C CYS A 450 0.06 14.31 -6.60
N TRP A 451 0.56 15.22 -5.78
CA TRP A 451 0.23 15.29 -4.36
C TRP A 451 -1.10 15.97 -4.03
N ILE A 452 -1.52 16.97 -4.81
CA ILE A 452 -2.83 17.64 -4.62
C ILE A 452 -4.00 16.64 -4.52
N PRO A 453 -4.21 15.69 -5.46
CA PRO A 453 -5.31 14.75 -5.36
C PRO A 453 -5.18 13.82 -4.14
N ILE A 454 -3.96 13.42 -3.77
CA ILE A 454 -3.69 12.58 -2.60
C ILE A 454 -4.12 13.29 -1.31
N VAL A 455 -3.72 14.56 -1.16
CA VAL A 455 -4.10 15.40 -0.02
C VAL A 455 -5.61 15.59 0.07
N ILE A 456 -6.27 15.90 -1.05
CA ILE A 456 -7.72 16.09 -1.10
C ILE A 456 -8.44 14.79 -0.69
N ILE A 457 -8.06 13.65 -1.28
CA ILE A 457 -8.67 12.35 -0.99
C ILE A 457 -8.45 11.98 0.48
N LYS A 458 -7.26 12.23 1.04
CA LYS A 458 -6.97 11.94 2.46
C LYS A 458 -7.82 12.80 3.40
N ILE A 459 -8.05 14.08 3.10
CA ILE A 459 -8.93 14.94 3.88
C ILE A 459 -10.38 14.45 3.79
N LEU A 460 -10.86 14.09 2.59
CA LEU A 460 -12.20 13.52 2.42
C LEU A 460 -12.38 12.22 3.21
N ALA A 461 -11.37 11.35 3.23
CA ALA A 461 -11.37 10.11 4.02
C ALA A 461 -11.50 10.40 5.52
N LEU A 462 -10.76 11.39 6.04
CA LEU A 462 -10.83 11.81 7.45
C LEU A 462 -12.17 12.47 7.81
N CYS A 463 -12.88 13.05 6.84
CA CYS A 463 -14.24 13.55 7.00
C CYS A 463 -15.30 12.44 6.88
N GLU A 464 -14.91 11.16 6.93
CA GLU A 464 -15.80 9.99 6.80
C GLU A 464 -16.59 9.92 5.47
N VAL A 465 -16.10 10.61 4.44
CA VAL A 465 -16.69 10.51 3.10
C VAL A 465 -16.25 9.19 2.48
N ARG A 466 -17.21 8.36 2.08
CA ARG A 466 -16.94 7.07 1.43
C ARG A 466 -16.24 7.28 0.09
N ILE A 467 -14.99 6.86 0.00
CA ILE A 467 -14.20 6.90 -1.23
C ILE A 467 -14.31 5.54 -1.92
N SER A 468 -14.44 5.56 -3.25
CA SER A 468 -14.44 4.33 -4.04
C SER A 468 -13.11 3.61 -3.91
N GLU A 469 -13.17 2.32 -3.59
CA GLU A 469 -12.03 1.41 -3.52
C GLU A 469 -11.09 1.52 -4.74
N ASN A 470 -11.69 1.68 -5.93
CA ASN A 470 -10.94 1.84 -7.17
C ASN A 470 -10.00 3.07 -7.15
N VAL A 471 -10.43 4.17 -6.56
CA VAL A 471 -9.64 5.41 -6.50
C VAL A 471 -8.38 5.21 -5.67
N TYR A 472 -8.49 4.49 -4.56
CA TYR A 472 -7.35 4.18 -3.70
C TYR A 472 -6.26 3.40 -4.46
N ALA A 473 -6.67 2.40 -5.25
CA ALA A 473 -5.76 1.60 -6.05
C ALA A 473 -4.99 2.41 -7.10
N TRP A 474 -5.68 3.32 -7.78
CA TRP A 474 -5.05 4.24 -8.72
C TRP A 474 -4.07 5.19 -8.04
N VAL A 475 -4.38 5.66 -6.83
CA VAL A 475 -3.49 6.54 -6.08
C VAL A 475 -2.15 5.87 -5.79
N VAL A 476 -2.15 4.67 -5.19
CA VAL A 476 -0.93 4.01 -4.72
C VAL A 476 -0.11 3.42 -5.87
N VAL A 477 -0.76 2.83 -6.88
CA VAL A 477 -0.06 2.11 -7.96
C VAL A 477 0.34 3.02 -9.12
N PHE A 478 -0.39 4.12 -9.33
CA PHE A 478 -0.18 4.99 -10.49
C PHE A 478 0.16 6.45 -10.11
N ILE A 479 -0.72 7.16 -9.40
CA ILE A 479 -0.56 8.61 -9.17
C ILE A 479 0.69 8.93 -8.34
N LEU A 480 0.93 8.17 -7.27
CA LEU A 480 2.06 8.42 -6.39
C LEU A 480 3.40 8.05 -7.05
N PRO A 481 3.55 6.90 -7.73
CA PRO A 481 4.81 6.53 -8.36
C PRO A 481 5.11 7.23 -9.70
N ILE A 482 4.12 7.85 -10.36
CA ILE A 482 4.35 8.49 -11.67
C ILE A 482 5.39 9.60 -11.61
N ASN A 483 5.50 10.30 -10.48
CA ASN A 483 6.49 11.36 -10.34
C ASN A 483 7.92 10.80 -10.42
N SER A 484 8.18 9.68 -9.75
CA SER A 484 9.47 8.98 -9.81
C SER A 484 9.82 8.45 -11.21
N ALA A 485 8.81 8.13 -12.03
CA ALA A 485 8.99 7.73 -13.43
C ALA A 485 9.28 8.94 -14.36
N LEU A 486 8.64 10.09 -14.11
CA LEU A 486 8.77 11.30 -14.92
C LEU A 486 10.07 12.06 -14.62
N ASN A 487 10.58 12.01 -13.38
CA ASN A 487 11.78 12.69 -12.93
C ASN A 487 12.97 12.52 -13.90
N PRO A 488 13.37 11.30 -14.30
CA PRO A 488 14.42 11.07 -15.31
C PRO A 488 14.19 11.78 -16.65
N VAL A 489 12.95 11.76 -17.13
CA VAL A 489 12.56 12.37 -18.40
C VAL A 489 12.73 13.87 -18.31
N ILE A 490 12.29 14.50 -17.21
CA ILE A 490 12.39 15.94 -17.02
C ILE A 490 13.86 16.37 -16.79
N TYR A 491 14.67 15.57 -16.09
CA TYR A 491 16.12 15.83 -15.94
C TYR A 491 16.87 15.83 -17.27
N THR A 492 16.37 15.08 -18.26
CA THR A 492 17.10 14.77 -19.49
C THR A 492 16.56 15.55 -20.70
N LEU A 493 15.23 15.62 -20.89
CA LEU A 493 14.59 16.29 -22.03
C LEU A 493 14.76 17.81 -22.01
N ALA A 494 14.90 18.41 -20.83
CA ALA A 494 15.12 19.85 -20.74
C ALA A 494 16.55 20.29 -21.15
N ALA A 495 17.43 19.35 -21.53
CA ALA A 495 18.74 19.60 -22.14
C ALA A 495 18.86 19.03 -23.58
N PRO A 496 17.99 19.43 -24.54
CA PRO A 496 17.97 18.82 -25.87
C PRO A 496 19.28 18.98 -26.63
N THR A 497 20.03 20.05 -26.40
CA THR A 497 21.21 20.40 -27.18
C THR A 497 22.45 19.56 -26.86
N GLU A 498 22.69 19.22 -25.59
CA GLU A 498 23.87 18.43 -25.20
C GLU A 498 23.62 16.92 -25.33
N LEU A 499 22.40 16.45 -25.00
CA LEU A 499 22.00 15.06 -25.22
C LEU A 499 21.99 14.73 -26.71
N ARG A 500 21.37 15.56 -27.56
CA ARG A 500 21.36 15.37 -29.02
C ARG A 500 22.77 15.38 -29.60
N ARG A 501 23.64 16.31 -29.17
CA ARG A 501 25.06 16.34 -29.57
C ARG A 501 25.83 15.08 -29.18
N ARG A 502 25.54 14.49 -28.01
CA ARG A 502 26.29 13.33 -27.51
C ARG A 502 25.73 11.99 -27.99
N ILE A 503 24.41 11.87 -28.17
CA ILE A 503 23.79 10.74 -28.89
C ILE A 503 24.33 10.70 -30.32
N GLN A 504 24.45 11.84 -31.00
CA GLN A 504 25.11 11.91 -32.30
C GLN A 504 26.56 11.41 -32.25
N LYS A 505 27.38 11.87 -31.28
CA LYS A 505 28.77 11.39 -31.11
C LYS A 505 28.86 9.90 -30.78
N PHE A 506 27.92 9.37 -30.01
CA PHE A 506 27.88 7.94 -29.65
C PHE A 506 27.45 7.10 -30.85
N SER A 507 26.43 7.51 -31.60
CA SER A 507 26.05 6.86 -32.86
C SER A 507 27.19 6.87 -33.87
N GLN A 508 27.98 7.96 -33.94
CA GLN A 508 29.16 8.06 -34.79
C GLN A 508 30.29 7.11 -34.35
N ARG A 509 30.44 6.86 -33.04
CA ARG A 509 31.41 5.86 -32.52
C ARG A 509 30.97 4.44 -32.86
N ILE A 510 29.68 4.14 -32.73
CA ILE A 510 29.13 2.84 -33.12
C ILE A 510 29.27 2.63 -34.63
N LEU A 511 28.96 3.64 -35.44
CA LEU A 511 29.11 3.56 -36.91
C LEU A 511 30.57 3.39 -37.34
N LYS A 512 31.51 4.05 -36.65
CA LYS A 512 32.95 3.83 -36.84
C LYS A 512 33.37 2.41 -36.47
N CYS A 513 32.91 1.91 -35.32
CA CYS A 513 33.21 0.55 -34.86
C CYS A 513 32.63 -0.51 -35.83
N HIS A 514 31.41 -0.29 -36.32
CA HIS A 514 30.76 -1.14 -37.31
C HIS A 514 31.53 -1.17 -38.63
N LYS A 515 31.91 0.01 -39.17
CA LYS A 515 32.76 0.09 -40.36
C LYS A 515 34.12 -0.57 -40.15
N GLN A 516 34.71 -0.46 -38.96
CA GLN A 516 36.01 -1.05 -38.65
C GLN A 516 35.95 -2.58 -38.54
N ILE A 517 34.84 -3.12 -38.03
CA ILE A 517 34.56 -4.57 -38.02
C ILE A 517 34.28 -5.08 -39.45
N GLU A 518 33.56 -4.30 -40.26
CA GLU A 518 33.26 -4.62 -41.66
C GLU A 518 34.54 -4.63 -42.53
N CYS A 519 35.47 -3.70 -42.30
CA CYS A 519 36.81 -3.71 -42.90
C CYS A 519 37.68 -4.91 -42.48
N MET A 520 37.59 -5.36 -41.21
CA MET A 520 38.30 -6.55 -40.75
C MET A 520 37.73 -7.85 -41.36
N LEU A 521 36.41 -7.92 -41.55
CA LEU A 521 35.75 -9.07 -42.16
C LEU A 521 35.99 -9.16 -43.68
N THR A 522 36.21 -8.03 -44.35
CA THR A 522 36.53 -7.97 -45.79
C THR A 522 38.01 -8.22 -46.10
N SER A 523 38.92 -7.92 -45.17
CA SER A 523 40.36 -8.21 -45.30
C SER A 523 40.73 -9.70 -45.27
N ASN A 524 39.81 -10.59 -44.85
CA ASN A 524 40.03 -12.04 -44.80
C ASN A 524 39.62 -12.80 -46.07
N ARG A 525 39.28 -12.10 -47.16
CA ARG A 525 39.11 -12.71 -48.49
C ARG A 525 40.34 -12.44 -49.34
N THR A 526 41.21 -13.44 -49.45
CA THR A 526 42.33 -13.49 -50.41
C THR A 526 41.84 -13.25 -51.85
N PRO A 527 42.58 -12.51 -52.70
CA PRO A 527 42.19 -12.27 -54.08
C PRO A 527 42.45 -13.51 -54.94
N ARG A 528 41.42 -14.02 -55.64
CA ARG A 528 41.61 -14.93 -56.77
C ARG A 528 41.96 -14.10 -58.01
N SER A 529 43.14 -14.33 -58.54
CA SER A 529 43.60 -13.90 -59.84
C SER A 529 42.71 -14.43 -60.97
N SER A 530 42.28 -13.58 -61.90
CA SER A 530 42.20 -13.93 -63.32
C SER A 530 41.82 -12.74 -64.20
N VAL A 531 42.77 -12.37 -65.07
CA VAL A 531 42.66 -12.08 -66.51
C VAL A 531 41.70 -10.98 -66.96
N ALA A 532 42.29 -9.98 -67.62
CA ALA A 532 41.63 -8.96 -68.39
C ALA A 532 41.05 -9.51 -69.70
N THR A 533 39.80 -9.17 -69.98
CA THR A 533 39.26 -9.12 -71.35
C THR A 533 38.30 -7.93 -71.43
N GLN A 534 38.60 -7.00 -72.33
CA GLN A 534 37.76 -5.85 -72.66
C GLN A 534 36.56 -6.30 -73.52
N SER A 535 35.36 -5.83 -73.20
CA SER A 535 34.34 -5.50 -74.20
C SER A 535 33.27 -4.56 -73.63
N LEU A 536 32.91 -3.56 -74.43
CA LEU A 536 31.93 -2.49 -74.17
C LEU A 536 30.50 -3.01 -73.95
N THR A 537 29.73 -2.34 -73.07
CA THR A 537 28.47 -1.59 -73.34
C THR A 537 27.60 -1.42 -72.08
N GLY A 538 27.03 -0.21 -71.89
CA GLY A 538 25.67 -0.01 -71.35
C GLY A 538 25.44 0.27 -69.84
N THR A 539 25.27 1.56 -69.52
CA THR A 539 24.26 2.19 -68.60
C THR A 539 24.13 1.82 -67.10
N ASP A 540 24.35 2.87 -66.28
CA ASP A 540 23.71 3.31 -65.02
C ASP A 540 23.68 2.44 -63.75
N ILE A 541 24.38 2.92 -62.70
CA ILE A 541 23.86 3.38 -61.39
C ILE A 541 25.05 3.56 -60.42
N ALA A 542 25.14 4.73 -59.78
CA ALA A 542 26.22 5.13 -58.89
C ALA A 542 26.32 4.21 -57.66
N SER A 543 27.40 3.41 -57.59
CA SER A 543 27.81 2.66 -56.41
C SER A 543 28.87 3.45 -55.64
N ALA A 544 28.66 3.61 -54.33
CA ALA A 544 29.54 4.33 -53.43
C ALA A 544 30.88 3.59 -53.28
N SER A 545 31.95 4.16 -53.83
CA SER A 545 33.32 3.73 -53.61
C SER A 545 33.69 3.91 -52.12
N THR A 546 34.19 2.84 -51.52
CA THR A 546 34.69 2.82 -50.15
C THR A 546 36.20 3.08 -50.18
N ASP A 547 36.61 4.34 -50.19
CA ASP A 547 38.04 4.69 -50.11
C ASP A 547 38.57 4.41 -48.70
N CYS A 548 39.38 3.36 -48.57
CA CYS A 548 40.22 3.06 -47.41
C CYS A 548 41.69 3.37 -47.74
N THR A 549 42.01 4.65 -47.97
CA THR A 549 43.38 5.11 -48.23
C THR A 549 43.67 6.42 -47.49
N SER A 550 43.86 6.35 -46.17
CA SER A 550 44.60 7.39 -45.42
C SER A 550 44.92 6.95 -43.98
N ALA A 551 45.67 5.86 -43.82
CA ALA A 551 46.26 5.51 -42.52
C ALA A 551 47.60 4.79 -42.68
N ALA A 552 48.52 5.39 -43.44
CA ALA A 552 49.92 5.02 -43.39
C ALA A 552 50.77 6.31 -43.38
N GLY A 553 51.52 6.53 -42.30
CA GLY A 553 52.61 7.51 -42.28
C GLY A 553 52.53 8.61 -41.22
N SER A 554 52.75 8.26 -39.95
CA SER A 554 53.61 9.03 -39.03
C SER A 554 53.68 8.34 -37.67
N TYR A 555 54.56 7.34 -37.55
CA TYR A 555 55.06 6.86 -36.25
C TYR A 555 56.58 6.82 -36.32
N HIS A 556 57.22 7.58 -35.43
CA HIS A 556 58.60 7.40 -34.98
C HIS A 556 58.55 7.11 -33.46
N PRO A 557 59.59 6.54 -32.83
CA PRO A 557 59.57 5.15 -32.41
C PRO A 557 59.79 4.99 -30.90
N MET A 558 59.13 4.03 -30.26
CA MET A 558 59.64 3.42 -29.01
C MET A 558 58.86 2.12 -28.72
N ALA A 559 59.31 1.02 -29.34
CA ALA A 559 59.07 -0.35 -28.88
C ALA A 559 59.84 -1.32 -29.80
N ARG A 560 61.16 -1.39 -29.63
CA ARG A 560 61.97 -2.55 -30.03
C ARG A 560 62.26 -3.32 -28.75
N GLN A 561 62.29 -4.66 -28.86
CA GLN A 561 62.33 -5.68 -27.80
C GLN A 561 60.90 -5.98 -27.31
N SER A 562 60.22 -7.07 -27.69
CA SER A 562 60.70 -8.45 -27.71
C SER A 562 59.82 -9.31 -28.63
N ILE A 563 60.26 -9.58 -29.86
CA ILE A 563 59.84 -10.75 -30.64
C ILE A 563 61.10 -11.27 -31.35
N ALA A 564 61.89 -12.04 -30.60
CA ALA A 564 62.99 -12.84 -31.09
C ALA A 564 63.14 -14.00 -30.09
N ALA A 565 62.29 -15.01 -30.20
CA ALA A 565 62.46 -16.32 -29.54
C ALA A 565 61.35 -17.31 -29.93
N ILE A 566 61.05 -17.52 -31.23
CA ILE A 566 60.42 -18.77 -31.72
C ILE A 566 60.92 -19.01 -33.14
N HIS A 567 62.20 -19.35 -33.29
CA HIS A 567 62.72 -20.07 -34.44
C HIS A 567 64.05 -20.76 -34.10
N GLU A 568 64.05 -21.52 -33.01
CA GLU A 568 65.05 -22.55 -32.74
C GLU A 568 64.27 -23.75 -32.20
N LEU A 569 64.40 -24.87 -32.90
CA LEU A 569 64.22 -26.27 -32.49
C LEU A 569 63.75 -27.09 -33.70
N SER A 570 64.70 -27.33 -34.59
CA SER A 570 64.74 -28.51 -35.44
C SER A 570 66.19 -28.97 -35.44
N GLU A 571 66.56 -29.80 -34.48
CA GLU A 571 67.42 -30.96 -34.74
C GLU A 571 67.52 -31.92 -33.54
N SER A 572 66.92 -33.10 -33.75
CA SER A 572 67.46 -34.43 -33.42
C SER A 572 67.20 -35.11 -32.06
N SER A 573 66.98 -36.43 -32.18
CA SER A 573 66.90 -37.51 -31.18
C SER A 573 65.52 -37.70 -30.54
N GLU A 574 64.62 -38.57 -31.02
CA GLU A 574 64.68 -40.04 -31.07
C GLU A 574 64.82 -40.72 -29.69
N ALA A 575 63.90 -41.67 -29.47
CA ALA A 575 63.90 -42.81 -28.53
C ALA A 575 63.05 -42.75 -27.23
N ASP A 576 62.12 -43.72 -27.21
CA ASP A 576 61.66 -44.59 -26.11
C ASP A 576 60.48 -44.25 -25.19
N ASP A 577 59.43 -45.04 -25.43
CA ASP A 577 58.74 -45.97 -24.52
C ASP A 577 57.43 -45.59 -23.79
N THR A 578 56.35 -46.06 -24.41
CA THR A 578 55.38 -47.07 -23.94
C THR A 578 55.08 -47.26 -22.43
N ILE A 579 53.77 -47.43 -22.14
CA ILE A 579 53.13 -48.05 -20.94
C ILE A 579 52.95 -47.06 -19.76
N LEU A 580 51.77 -46.79 -19.18
CA LEU A 580 50.49 -47.50 -19.00
C LEU A 580 49.34 -46.49 -18.85
#